data_AF-A0A6J4IPZ4-F1
#
_entry.id   AF-A0A6J4IPZ4-F1
#
_cell.length_a   1.000
_cell.length_b   1.000
_cell.length_c   1.000
_cell.angle_alpha   90.00
_cell.angle_beta   90.00
_cell.angle_gamma   90.00
#
_symmetry.space_group_name_H-M   'P 1'
#
loop_
_entity.id
_entity.type
_entity.pdbx_description
1 polymer ?
#
loop_
_entity_poly.entity_id
_entity_poly.type
_entity_poly.pdbx_seq_one_letter_code
_entity_poly.pdbx_strand_id
1 'polypeptide(L)'
;MTGQPPLLDPSGYPDPGRPRFCAQCGGPMAEEERSGRRRPVCPRCGWVYYAKNALGAAVLIERDGGVLLVQRAHEPYAGGWMLPAGFVEYGEDAEGSAVREAHEECALDVRLTGFFGAYFGTDDPRQPSYLLVYHAEPLDPQAEPVAGDDACDAGWFAADQLPENIAFQAHRQALTDWQARRT
;
A
#
# COMPACT_ATOMS: atom_id res chain seq x y z
N MET A 1 -12.70 -21.30 19.10
CA MET A 1 -12.31 -20.32 20.14
C MET A 1 -11.84 -19.07 19.41
N THR A 2 -12.75 -18.11 19.22
CA THR A 2 -12.46 -16.84 18.52
C THR A 2 -11.71 -15.92 19.47
N GLY A 3 -10.43 -16.20 19.70
CA GLY A 3 -9.54 -15.22 20.29
C GLY A 3 -9.44 -14.06 19.31
N GLN A 4 -9.90 -12.88 19.72
CA GLN A 4 -9.63 -11.66 18.99
C GLN A 4 -8.11 -11.60 18.79
N PRO A 5 -7.60 -11.47 17.55
CA PRO A 5 -6.16 -11.41 17.32
C PRO A 5 -5.59 -10.30 18.21
N PRO A 6 -4.40 -10.49 18.80
CA PRO A 6 -3.82 -9.50 19.68
C PRO A 6 -3.78 -8.17 18.93
N LEU A 7 -4.33 -7.12 19.56
CA LEU A 7 -4.20 -5.79 19.01
C LEU A 7 -2.71 -5.51 18.88
N LEU A 8 -2.25 -5.31 17.64
CA LEU A 8 -0.89 -4.87 17.39
C LEU A 8 -0.64 -3.61 18.22
N ASP A 9 0.44 -3.61 19.01
CA ASP A 9 0.81 -2.47 19.83
C ASP A 9 1.25 -1.34 18.88
N PRO A 10 0.46 -0.25 18.75
CA PRO A 10 0.79 0.82 17.83
C PRO A 10 2.07 1.56 18.24
N SER A 11 2.54 1.42 19.49
CA SER A 11 3.81 2.01 19.93
C SER A 11 5.05 1.32 19.34
N GLY A 12 4.89 0.13 18.77
CA GLY A 12 5.96 -0.60 18.07
C GLY A 12 6.20 -0.12 16.64
N TYR A 13 5.39 0.80 16.11
CA TYR A 13 5.49 1.27 14.74
C TYR A 13 5.74 2.77 14.66
N PRO A 14 6.45 3.23 13.61
CA PRO A 14 6.58 4.66 13.35
C PRO A 14 5.20 5.28 13.07
N ASP A 15 4.93 6.40 13.72
CA ASP A 15 3.74 7.23 13.56
C ASP A 15 4.19 8.63 13.12
N PRO A 16 4.42 8.83 11.82
CA PRO A 16 5.04 10.07 11.30
C PRO A 16 4.15 11.30 11.54
N GLY A 17 2.84 11.10 11.69
CA GLY A 17 1.88 12.17 11.96
C GLY A 17 1.73 12.56 13.43
N ARG A 18 2.45 11.90 14.36
CA ARG A 18 2.22 12.07 15.81
C ARG A 18 2.42 13.53 16.25
N PRO A 19 1.36 14.25 16.66
CA PRO A 19 1.44 15.69 16.85
C PRO A 19 1.96 16.09 18.23
N ARG A 20 2.84 17.10 18.28
CA ARG A 20 3.21 17.81 19.52
C ARG A 20 2.22 18.92 19.89
N PHE A 21 1.56 19.50 18.89
CA PHE A 21 0.57 20.57 19.03
C PHE A 21 -0.72 20.20 18.29
N CYS A 22 -1.85 20.63 18.82
CA CYS A 22 -3.17 20.35 18.29
C CYS A 22 -3.38 21.05 16.94
N ALA A 23 -3.73 20.27 15.91
CA ALA A 23 -4.04 20.79 14.58
C ALA A 23 -5.29 21.68 14.54
N GLN A 24 -6.15 21.65 15.57
CA GLN A 24 -7.38 22.45 15.63
C GLN A 24 -7.21 23.79 16.36
N CYS A 25 -6.41 23.84 17.44
CA CYS A 25 -6.34 25.04 18.30
C CYS A 25 -4.91 25.46 18.70
N GLY A 26 -3.87 24.77 18.23
CA GLY A 26 -2.47 25.05 18.54
C GLY A 26 -2.01 24.73 19.98
N GLY A 27 -2.90 24.23 20.85
CA GLY A 27 -2.54 23.83 22.21
C GLY A 27 -1.59 22.62 22.24
N PRO A 28 -0.77 22.44 23.29
CA PRO A 28 0.11 21.27 23.41
C PRO A 28 -0.72 19.98 23.52
N MET A 29 -0.21 18.88 22.97
CA MET A 29 -0.83 17.55 23.08
C MET A 29 -0.36 16.84 24.37
N ALA A 30 -1.23 16.05 24.98
CA ALA A 30 -0.93 15.22 26.14
C ALA A 30 -1.25 13.74 25.86
N GLU A 31 -0.48 12.82 26.44
CA GLU A 31 -0.76 11.39 26.35
C GLU A 31 -1.86 11.00 27.33
N GLU A 32 -3.03 10.65 26.82
CA GLU A 32 -4.18 10.25 27.64
C GLU A 32 -4.70 8.88 27.23
N GLU A 33 -5.25 8.15 28.21
CA GLU A 33 -6.00 6.94 27.91
C GLU A 33 -7.41 7.31 27.41
N ARG A 34 -7.73 6.85 26.20
CA ARG A 34 -9.08 6.95 25.61
C ARG A 34 -9.40 5.65 24.92
N SER A 35 -10.58 5.09 25.22
CA SER A 35 -11.05 3.82 24.64
C SER A 35 -10.01 2.69 24.73
N GLY A 36 -9.38 2.53 25.90
CA GLY A 36 -8.41 1.46 26.17
C GLY A 36 -7.06 1.58 25.46
N ARG A 37 -6.71 2.73 24.86
CA ARG A 37 -5.36 2.99 24.35
C ARG A 37 -4.87 4.37 24.73
N ARG A 38 -3.57 4.48 25.04
CA ARG A 38 -2.87 5.75 25.18
C ARG A 38 -2.69 6.42 23.82
N ARG A 39 -3.04 7.70 23.72
CA ARG A 39 -2.96 8.48 22.49
C ARG A 39 -2.84 9.98 22.78
N PRO A 40 -2.35 10.78 21.83
CA PRO A 40 -2.34 12.23 21.96
C PRO A 40 -3.76 12.81 22.00
N VAL A 41 -4.07 13.56 23.05
CA VAL A 41 -5.31 14.31 23.26
C VAL A 41 -4.96 15.77 23.57
N CYS A 42 -5.70 16.70 22.99
CA CYS A 42 -5.56 18.11 23.31
C CYS A 42 -6.39 18.44 24.56
N PRO A 43 -5.78 18.81 25.70
CA PRO A 43 -6.50 19.16 26.92
C PRO A 43 -7.27 20.49 26.80
N ARG A 44 -6.95 21.33 25.81
CA ARG A 44 -7.61 22.63 25.60
C ARG A 44 -8.98 22.50 24.92
N CYS A 45 -9.08 21.70 23.84
CA CYS A 45 -10.32 21.60 23.06
C CYS A 45 -10.88 20.18 22.96
N GLY A 46 -10.23 19.18 23.56
CA GLY A 46 -10.67 17.79 23.56
C GLY A 46 -10.40 17.03 22.26
N TRP A 47 -9.76 17.64 21.26
CA TRP A 47 -9.42 16.93 20.01
C TRP A 47 -8.49 15.75 20.27
N VAL A 48 -8.80 14.61 19.66
CA VAL A 48 -8.07 13.35 19.82
C VAL A 48 -7.38 13.01 18.50
N TYR A 49 -6.07 12.75 18.55
CA TYR A 49 -5.33 12.22 17.41
C TYR A 49 -5.48 10.70 17.36
N TYR A 50 -5.85 10.19 16.19
CA TYR A 50 -5.91 8.77 15.88
C TYR A 50 -4.84 8.49 14.84
N ALA A 51 -3.79 7.76 15.22
CA ALA A 51 -2.80 7.27 14.27
C ALA A 51 -3.51 6.41 13.21
N LYS A 52 -3.11 6.58 11.96
CA LYS A 52 -3.66 5.87 10.81
C LYS A 52 -2.54 5.07 10.17
N ASN A 53 -2.86 3.85 9.74
CA ASN A 53 -1.99 3.13 8.83
C ASN A 53 -2.15 3.73 7.44
N ALA A 54 -1.10 3.67 6.63
CA ALA A 54 -1.22 4.03 5.21
C ALA A 54 -2.19 3.06 4.52
N LEU A 55 -2.88 3.55 3.49
CA LEU A 55 -3.65 2.71 2.58
C LEU A 55 -3.06 2.89 1.18
N GLY A 56 -2.58 1.81 0.61
CA GLY A 56 -2.19 1.73 -0.79
C GLY A 56 -3.16 0.89 -1.60
N ALA A 57 -3.22 1.17 -2.89
CA ALA A 57 -4.00 0.41 -3.85
C ALA A 57 -3.10 -0.02 -5.01
N ALA A 58 -3.27 -1.26 -5.47
CA ALA A 58 -2.43 -1.89 -6.47
C ALA A 58 -3.26 -2.58 -7.55
N VAL A 59 -2.70 -2.67 -8.75
CA VAL A 59 -3.21 -3.51 -9.81
C VAL A 59 -2.38 -4.79 -9.96
N LEU A 60 -3.07 -5.91 -10.15
CA LEU A 60 -2.51 -7.19 -10.55
C LEU A 60 -2.93 -7.44 -11.98
N ILE A 61 -2.00 -7.24 -12.90
CA ILE A 61 -2.20 -7.42 -14.35
C ILE A 61 -1.45 -8.66 -14.79
N GLU A 62 -2.15 -9.57 -15.45
CA GLU A 62 -1.58 -10.82 -15.95
C GLU A 62 -1.49 -10.82 -17.48
N ARG A 63 -0.40 -11.34 -18.02
CA ARG A 63 -0.18 -11.55 -19.46
C ARG A 63 0.63 -12.82 -19.66
N ASP A 64 0.15 -13.72 -20.53
CA ASP A 64 0.82 -14.99 -20.87
C ASP A 64 1.27 -15.83 -19.67
N GLY A 65 0.47 -15.77 -18.58
CA GLY A 65 0.76 -16.46 -17.33
C GLY A 65 1.85 -15.84 -16.47
N GLY A 66 2.37 -14.67 -16.85
CA GLY A 66 3.16 -13.79 -16.01
C GLY A 66 2.34 -12.66 -15.40
N VAL A 67 3.02 -11.82 -14.62
CA VAL A 67 2.48 -10.64 -13.94
C VAL A 67 3.32 -9.41 -14.25
N LEU A 68 2.68 -8.25 -14.36
CA LEU A 68 3.38 -6.97 -14.45
C LEU A 68 3.94 -6.55 -13.11
N LEU A 69 5.22 -6.15 -13.09
CA LEU A 69 5.85 -5.48 -11.96
C LEU A 69 6.52 -4.18 -12.42
N VAL A 70 6.65 -3.24 -11.48
CA VAL A 70 7.45 -2.02 -11.61
C VAL A 70 8.61 -2.02 -10.61
N GLN A 71 9.70 -1.37 -10.99
CA GLN A 71 10.88 -1.21 -10.16
C GLN A 71 10.91 0.19 -9.54
N ARG A 72 11.05 0.27 -8.22
CA ARG A 72 11.07 1.54 -7.48
C ARG A 72 12.30 2.38 -7.79
N ALA A 73 12.11 3.66 -8.10
CA ALA A 73 13.19 4.63 -8.30
C ALA A 73 13.78 5.19 -6.99
N HIS A 74 13.03 5.11 -5.88
CA HIS A 74 13.32 5.86 -4.64
C HIS A 74 13.26 4.99 -3.38
N GLU A 75 14.03 5.41 -2.36
CA GLU A 75 13.98 4.80 -1.03
C GLU A 75 12.62 5.01 -0.35
N PRO A 76 12.16 4.08 0.51
CA PRO A 76 12.81 2.81 0.85
C PRO A 76 12.74 1.78 -0.30
N TYR A 77 13.68 0.83 -0.31
CA TYR A 77 13.76 -0.27 -1.28
C TYR A 77 13.97 0.19 -2.73
N ALA A 78 14.81 1.20 -2.96
CA ALA A 78 15.19 1.60 -4.31
C ALA A 78 15.75 0.39 -5.09
N GLY A 79 15.31 0.22 -6.34
CA GLY A 79 15.64 -0.95 -7.17
C GLY A 79 14.84 -2.22 -6.86
N GLY A 80 13.98 -2.23 -5.84
CA GLY A 80 13.07 -3.33 -5.54
C GLY A 80 11.87 -3.35 -6.49
N TRP A 81 11.36 -4.54 -6.78
CA TRP A 81 10.21 -4.74 -7.67
C TRP A 81 8.90 -4.87 -6.88
N MET A 82 7.80 -4.39 -7.42
CA MET A 82 6.48 -4.48 -6.80
C MET A 82 5.37 -4.48 -7.84
N LEU A 83 4.15 -4.80 -7.40
CA LEU A 83 2.96 -4.52 -8.21
C LEU A 83 2.86 -3.00 -8.41
N PRO A 84 2.36 -2.51 -9.56
CA PRO A 84 2.07 -1.09 -9.73
C PRO A 84 1.07 -0.64 -8.66
N ALA A 85 1.48 0.30 -7.82
CA ALA A 85 0.76 0.68 -6.62
C ALA A 85 1.29 1.96 -5.97
N GLY A 86 0.37 2.74 -5.42
CA GLY A 86 0.70 3.90 -4.58
C GLY A 86 -0.37 4.17 -3.54
N PHE A 87 -0.25 5.31 -2.87
CA PHE A 87 -1.14 5.67 -1.76
C PHE A 87 -2.51 6.11 -2.27
N VAL A 88 -3.56 5.73 -1.55
CA VAL A 88 -4.90 6.29 -1.76
C VAL A 88 -4.91 7.72 -1.26
N GLU A 89 -5.15 8.68 -2.16
CA GLU A 89 -5.17 10.09 -1.80
C GLU A 89 -6.46 10.50 -1.09
N TYR A 90 -6.43 11.66 -0.43
CA TYR A 90 -7.61 12.19 0.24
C TYR A 90 -8.70 12.53 -0.78
N GLY A 91 -9.84 11.83 -0.68
CA GLY A 91 -10.98 12.02 -1.57
C GLY A 91 -11.07 10.99 -2.70
N GLU A 92 -10.07 10.11 -2.83
CA GLU A 92 -10.12 8.95 -3.72
C GLU A 92 -10.70 7.72 -3.03
N ASP A 93 -11.32 6.84 -3.80
CA ASP A 93 -11.52 5.44 -3.41
C ASP A 93 -10.33 4.59 -3.89
N ALA A 94 -10.19 3.38 -3.35
CA ALA A 94 -9.03 2.55 -3.64
C ALA A 94 -9.03 2.01 -5.07
N GLU A 95 -10.20 1.75 -5.65
CA GLU A 95 -10.35 1.39 -7.06
C GLU A 95 -9.82 2.49 -7.98
N GLY A 96 -10.21 3.74 -7.75
CA GLY A 96 -9.77 4.90 -8.51
C GLY A 96 -8.26 5.11 -8.40
N SER A 97 -7.70 5.02 -7.20
CA SER A 97 -6.25 5.10 -7.00
C SER A 97 -5.51 3.99 -7.74
N ALA A 98 -5.98 2.73 -7.68
CA ALA A 98 -5.33 1.63 -8.41
C ALA A 98 -5.26 1.88 -9.93
N VAL A 99 -6.33 2.44 -10.52
CA VAL A 99 -6.35 2.79 -11.95
C VAL A 99 -5.40 3.96 -12.25
N ARG A 100 -5.37 4.99 -11.39
CA ARG A 100 -4.44 6.13 -11.52
C ARG A 100 -2.98 5.66 -11.49
N GLU A 101 -2.62 4.84 -10.50
CA GLU A 101 -1.25 4.34 -10.33
C GLU A 101 -0.80 3.47 -11.51
N ALA A 102 -1.70 2.65 -12.08
CA ALA A 102 -1.39 1.88 -13.29
C ALA A 102 -1.02 2.79 -14.49
N HIS A 103 -1.69 3.93 -14.61
CA HIS A 103 -1.37 4.91 -15.64
C HIS A 103 -0.08 5.67 -15.33
N GLU A 104 0.11 6.13 -14.09
CA GLU A 104 1.28 6.93 -13.67
C GLU A 104 2.59 6.12 -13.72
N GLU A 105 2.60 4.90 -13.18
CA GLU A 105 3.82 4.10 -13.05
C GLU A 105 4.12 3.23 -14.27
N CYS A 106 3.11 2.88 -15.07
CA CYS A 106 3.26 1.94 -16.20
C CYS A 106 2.76 2.48 -17.55
N ALA A 107 2.20 3.68 -17.62
CA ALA A 107 1.54 4.21 -18.83
C ALA A 107 0.43 3.28 -19.38
N LEU A 108 -0.27 2.55 -18.51
CA LEU A 108 -1.34 1.64 -18.89
C LEU A 108 -2.72 2.16 -18.44
N ASP A 109 -3.59 2.40 -19.40
CA ASP A 109 -5.03 2.53 -19.13
C ASP A 109 -5.63 1.15 -18.89
N VAL A 110 -6.27 0.96 -17.73
CA VAL A 110 -6.79 -0.35 -17.31
C VAL A 110 -8.24 -0.27 -16.89
N ARG A 111 -8.93 -1.42 -16.91
CA ARG A 111 -10.19 -1.62 -16.18
C ARG A 111 -9.98 -2.65 -15.08
N LEU A 112 -10.53 -2.39 -13.90
CA LEU A 112 -10.53 -3.37 -12.81
C LEU A 112 -11.56 -4.47 -13.12
N THR A 113 -11.18 -5.72 -12.87
CA THR A 113 -12.03 -6.90 -13.12
C THR A 113 -12.43 -7.62 -11.84
N GLY A 114 -11.82 -7.28 -10.70
CA GLY A 114 -12.24 -7.78 -9.40
C GLY A 114 -11.28 -7.43 -8.27
N PHE A 115 -11.73 -7.61 -7.04
CA PHE A 115 -10.88 -7.49 -5.86
C PHE A 115 -10.09 -8.79 -5.64
N PHE A 116 -8.77 -8.69 -5.49
CA PHE A 116 -7.89 -9.86 -5.31
C PHE A 116 -7.63 -10.16 -3.83
N GLY A 117 -7.32 -9.13 -3.03
CA GLY A 117 -6.98 -9.29 -1.61
C GLY A 117 -6.53 -8.02 -0.91
N ALA A 118 -6.47 -8.09 0.42
CA ALA A 118 -5.94 -7.04 1.28
C ALA A 118 -4.79 -7.58 2.11
N TYR A 119 -3.65 -6.89 2.09
CA TYR A 119 -2.41 -7.32 2.73
C TYR A 119 -1.92 -6.25 3.70
N PHE A 120 -1.41 -6.66 4.86
CA PHE A 120 -0.89 -5.74 5.87
C PHE A 120 0.63 -5.91 5.98
N GLY A 121 1.36 -4.83 5.73
CA GLY A 121 2.82 -4.77 5.77
C GLY A 121 3.34 -3.88 6.89
N THR A 122 4.42 -4.30 7.54
CA THR A 122 5.05 -3.57 8.65
C THR A 122 6.53 -3.31 8.46
N ASP A 123 7.10 -3.66 7.31
CA ASP A 123 8.52 -3.51 7.01
C ASP A 123 8.89 -2.19 6.33
N ASP A 124 7.90 -1.35 5.98
CA ASP A 124 8.17 0.02 5.58
C ASP A 124 8.62 0.84 6.81
N PRO A 125 9.85 1.41 6.82
CA PRO A 125 10.36 2.17 7.95
C PRO A 125 9.60 3.49 8.20
N ARG A 126 8.72 3.91 7.29
CA ARG A 126 7.95 5.15 7.40
C ARG A 126 6.69 4.95 8.24
N GLN A 127 5.94 3.87 8.00
CA GLN A 127 4.70 3.50 8.69
C GLN A 127 4.16 2.15 8.19
N PRO A 128 3.40 1.41 9.00
CA PRO A 128 2.67 0.24 8.52
C PRO A 128 1.57 0.63 7.52
N SER A 129 1.31 -0.26 6.57
CA SER A 129 0.35 -0.02 5.49
C SER A 129 -0.53 -1.23 5.20
N TYR A 130 -1.75 -0.93 4.75
CA TYR A 130 -2.57 -1.89 4.02
C TYR A 130 -2.36 -1.70 2.52
N LEU A 131 -2.27 -2.79 1.78
CA LEU A 131 -2.28 -2.82 0.32
C LEU A 131 -3.55 -3.53 -0.16
N LEU A 132 -4.42 -2.82 -0.87
CA LEU A 132 -5.58 -3.39 -1.54
C LEU A 132 -5.20 -3.71 -2.97
N VAL A 133 -5.35 -4.96 -3.38
CA VAL A 133 -4.94 -5.44 -4.70
C VAL A 133 -6.17 -5.77 -5.51
N TYR A 134 -6.21 -5.30 -6.75
CA TYR A 134 -7.31 -5.53 -7.69
C TYR A 134 -6.79 -6.22 -8.94
N HIS A 135 -7.51 -7.21 -9.45
CA HIS A 135 -7.27 -7.68 -10.81
C HIS A 135 -7.60 -6.57 -11.80
N ALA A 136 -6.76 -6.42 -12.82
CA ALA A 136 -6.97 -5.44 -13.86
C ALA A 136 -6.56 -5.98 -15.23
N GLU A 137 -7.22 -5.47 -16.28
CA GLU A 137 -6.89 -5.74 -17.67
C GLU A 137 -6.61 -4.42 -18.39
N PRO A 138 -5.53 -4.32 -19.19
CA PRO A 138 -5.31 -3.18 -20.07
C PRO A 138 -6.48 -2.98 -21.03
N LEU A 139 -6.84 -1.72 -21.29
CA LEU A 139 -7.84 -1.38 -22.30
C LEU A 139 -7.33 -1.70 -23.71
N ASP A 140 -6.02 -1.52 -23.95
CA ASP A 140 -5.31 -2.05 -25.11
C ASP A 140 -4.49 -3.29 -24.70
N PRO A 141 -4.90 -4.50 -25.11
CA PRO A 141 -4.18 -5.73 -24.79
C PRO A 141 -2.76 -5.80 -25.37
N GLN A 142 -2.42 -4.96 -26.35
CA GLN A 142 -1.10 -4.89 -26.98
C GLN A 142 -0.20 -3.79 -26.40
N ALA A 143 -0.72 -2.95 -25.49
CA ALA A 143 0.08 -1.94 -24.84
C ALA A 143 1.21 -2.58 -24.02
N GLU A 144 2.44 -2.09 -24.19
CA GLU A 144 3.57 -2.47 -23.35
C GLU A 144 3.77 -1.44 -22.24
N PRO A 145 4.11 -1.87 -21.02
CA PRO A 145 4.31 -0.96 -19.91
C PRO A 145 5.53 -0.08 -20.15
N VAL A 146 5.41 1.19 -19.79
CA VAL A 146 6.53 2.14 -19.78
C VAL A 146 6.61 2.73 -18.38
N ALA A 147 7.76 2.56 -17.74
CA ALA A 147 7.98 3.08 -16.40
C ALA A 147 7.81 4.62 -16.37
N GLY A 148 7.13 5.11 -15.34
CA GLY A 148 6.89 6.53 -15.11
C GLY A 148 6.86 6.86 -13.62
N ASP A 149 6.89 8.16 -13.33
CA ASP A 149 6.82 8.71 -11.97
C ASP A 149 7.84 8.09 -11.00
N ASP A 150 7.38 7.40 -9.95
CA ASP A 150 8.22 6.75 -8.94
C ASP A 150 8.78 5.38 -9.39
N ALA A 151 8.45 4.93 -10.61
CA ALA A 151 8.99 3.71 -11.23
C ALA A 151 10.13 4.03 -12.22
N CYS A 152 11.25 3.30 -12.09
CA CYS A 152 12.39 3.41 -13.01
C CYS A 152 12.49 2.29 -14.04
N ASP A 153 11.73 1.22 -13.89
CA ASP A 153 11.64 0.10 -14.84
C ASP A 153 10.26 -0.60 -14.71
N ALA A 154 9.84 -1.30 -15.76
CA ALA A 154 8.58 -2.04 -15.79
C ALA A 154 8.73 -3.30 -16.66
N GLY A 155 8.20 -4.43 -16.20
CA GLY A 155 8.41 -5.70 -16.90
C GLY A 155 7.43 -6.80 -16.53
N TRP A 156 7.27 -7.74 -17.47
CA TRP A 156 6.49 -8.96 -17.29
C TRP A 156 7.37 -10.07 -16.71
N PHE A 157 6.89 -10.69 -15.63
CA PHE A 157 7.60 -11.77 -14.96
C PHE A 157 6.76 -13.04 -14.93
N ALA A 158 7.33 -14.16 -15.38
CA ALA A 158 6.68 -15.46 -15.27
C ALA A 158 6.51 -15.85 -13.80
N ALA A 159 5.46 -16.64 -13.51
CA ALA A 159 5.13 -17.01 -12.14
C ALA A 159 6.26 -17.76 -11.41
N ASP A 160 7.12 -18.49 -12.12
CA ASP A 160 8.29 -19.21 -11.60
C ASP A 160 9.60 -18.41 -11.70
N GLN A 161 9.55 -17.16 -12.18
CA GLN A 161 10.70 -16.30 -12.42
C GLN A 161 10.50 -14.89 -11.85
N LEU A 162 9.82 -14.78 -10.71
CA LEU A 162 9.72 -13.51 -9.97
C LEU A 162 11.10 -13.07 -9.46
N PRO A 163 11.39 -11.76 -9.46
CA PRO A 163 12.66 -11.25 -8.94
C PRO A 163 12.76 -11.47 -7.41
N GLU A 164 13.97 -11.74 -6.90
CA GLU A 164 14.18 -12.03 -5.48
C GLU A 164 13.93 -10.81 -4.57
N ASN A 165 14.12 -9.60 -5.10
CA ASN A 165 14.08 -8.35 -4.37
C ASN A 165 12.71 -7.64 -4.47
N ILE A 166 11.62 -8.37 -4.19
CA ILE A 166 10.29 -7.76 -4.09
C ILE A 166 10.22 -6.80 -2.91
N ALA A 167 9.92 -5.53 -3.18
CA ALA A 167 9.78 -4.47 -2.19
C ALA A 167 8.53 -4.68 -1.34
N PHE A 168 8.66 -4.38 -0.04
CA PHE A 168 7.59 -4.46 0.97
C PHE A 168 6.92 -5.83 1.19
N GLN A 169 6.56 -6.08 2.43
CA GLN A 169 5.95 -7.34 2.88
C GLN A 169 4.59 -7.59 2.22
N ALA A 170 3.78 -6.55 2.05
CA ALA A 170 2.42 -6.68 1.50
C ALA A 170 2.43 -7.18 0.04
N HIS A 171 3.36 -6.69 -0.80
CA HIS A 171 3.51 -7.16 -2.18
C HIS A 171 4.03 -8.60 -2.23
N ARG A 172 5.00 -8.97 -1.37
CA ARG A 172 5.46 -10.36 -1.26
C ARG A 172 4.33 -11.33 -0.93
N GLN A 173 3.47 -10.95 0.02
CA GLN A 173 2.29 -11.75 0.38
C GLN A 173 1.31 -11.86 -0.80
N ALA A 174 1.01 -10.75 -1.47
CA ALA A 174 0.13 -10.73 -2.64
C ALA A 174 0.62 -11.64 -3.78
N LEU A 175 1.92 -11.57 -4.09
CA LEU A 175 2.52 -12.39 -5.15
C LEU A 175 2.58 -13.87 -4.77
N THR A 176 2.83 -14.20 -3.50
CA THR A 176 2.76 -15.59 -3.00
C THR A 176 1.33 -16.16 -3.14
N ASP A 177 0.33 -15.38 -2.74
CA ASP A 177 -1.08 -15.76 -2.92
C ASP A 177 -1.43 -15.92 -4.40
N TRP A 178 -0.93 -15.04 -5.26
CA TRP A 178 -1.17 -15.11 -6.69
C TRP A 178 -0.57 -16.38 -7.29
N GLN A 179 0.67 -16.73 -6.94
CA GLN A 179 1.29 -17.99 -7.34
C GLN A 179 0.47 -19.20 -6.88
N ALA A 180 -0.01 -19.19 -5.63
CA ALA A 180 -0.76 -20.31 -5.05
C ALA A 180 -2.16 -20.51 -5.66
N ARG A 181 -2.81 -19.46 -6.17
CA ARG A 181 -4.14 -19.54 -6.79
C ARG A 181 -4.12 -20.01 -8.26
N ARG A 182 -2.93 -20.20 -8.83
CA ARG A 182 -2.73 -20.67 -10.22
C ARG A 182 -2.61 -22.20 -10.33
N THR A 183 -2.43 -22.88 -9.19
CA THR A 183 -2.47 -24.34 -9.04
C THR A 183 -3.88 -24.83 -8.70
#